data_AF-A0A158L4P0-F1
#
_entry.id   AF-A0A158L4P0-F1
#
_cell.length_a   1.000
_cell.length_b   1.000
_cell.length_c   1.000
_cell.angle_alpha   90.00
_cell.angle_beta   90.00
_cell.angle_gamma   90.00
#
_symmetry.space_group_name_H-M   'P 1'
#
loop_
_entity.id
_entity.type
_entity.pdbx_description
1 polymer ?
#
loop_
_entity_poly.entity_id
_entity_poly.type
_entity_poly.pdbx_seq_one_letter_code
_entity_poly.pdbx_strand_id
1 'polypeptide(L)'
;MWELSSRIPADAIVTSDSGSCANWYARDLKVQRGMMCSLSGGLASMGAAVPYAIAAKFAFPGQPVIALVGDGAMQMNNMAELITVSKYWKQWSNPRWICMVLNNQDLNQVTWEQRVMEGDPKFEASQDIPSVAYHKFAELIGLKGLYVDDAERMGAAWDEALVADRPVVIEVKADPNVPPLPPHITMAQAKAFATTLMKGDPDQGHVLLDTAKQVLSAVLPGHKDR
;
A
#
# COMPACT_ATOMS: atom_id res chain seq x y z
N MET A 1 6.65 2.35 -1.01
CA MET A 1 7.29 1.00 -1.04
C MET A 1 8.77 1.06 -1.42
N TRP A 2 9.15 1.85 -2.42
CA TRP A 2 10.56 2.06 -2.77
C TRP A 2 11.46 2.41 -1.57
N GLU A 3 11.08 3.40 -0.75
CA GLU A 3 11.82 3.78 0.46
C GLU A 3 11.96 2.65 1.49
N LEU A 4 10.97 1.75 1.59
CA LEU A 4 11.04 0.58 2.46
C LEU A 4 12.11 -0.40 1.97
N SER A 5 12.19 -0.60 0.66
CA SER A 5 13.02 -1.66 0.08
C SER A 5 14.50 -1.56 0.41
N SER A 6 15.01 -0.35 0.63
CA SER A 6 16.42 -0.10 1.01
C SER A 6 16.69 -0.19 2.51
N ARG A 7 15.63 -0.17 3.34
CA ARG A 7 15.70 -0.12 4.81
C ARG A 7 15.27 -1.40 5.49
N ILE A 8 14.48 -2.21 4.80
CA ILE A 8 13.87 -3.41 5.37
C ILE A 8 14.93 -4.44 5.79
N PRO A 9 14.84 -5.00 7.01
CA PRO A 9 15.72 -6.09 7.45
C PRO A 9 15.62 -7.31 6.53
N ALA A 10 16.76 -7.98 6.28
CA ALA A 10 16.82 -9.11 5.37
C ALA A 10 16.03 -10.34 5.86
N ASP A 11 15.73 -10.44 7.15
CA ASP A 11 14.97 -11.51 7.80
C ASP A 11 13.50 -11.11 8.09
N ALA A 12 13.03 -10.00 7.51
CA ALA A 12 11.66 -9.53 7.71
C ALA A 12 10.62 -10.46 7.07
N ILE A 13 9.43 -10.46 7.67
CA ILE A 13 8.24 -11.06 7.07
C ILE A 13 7.35 -9.94 6.54
N VAL A 14 7.03 -9.97 5.25
CA VAL A 14 6.18 -8.96 4.60
C VAL A 14 4.86 -9.59 4.20
N THR A 15 3.75 -8.96 4.57
CA THR A 15 2.43 -9.32 4.07
C THR A 15 1.85 -8.19 3.25
N SER A 16 1.13 -8.51 2.18
CA SER A 16 0.45 -7.51 1.36
C SER A 16 -1.01 -7.85 1.18
N ASP A 17 -1.84 -6.82 1.13
CA ASP A 17 -3.24 -6.97 0.77
C ASP A 17 -3.43 -6.94 -0.74
N SER A 18 -4.56 -7.48 -1.17
CA SER A 18 -5.01 -7.43 -2.57
C SER A 18 -5.44 -6.02 -2.96
N GLY A 19 -5.32 -5.68 -4.24
CA GLY A 19 -5.57 -4.34 -4.78
C GLY A 19 -4.28 -3.65 -5.24
N SER A 20 -4.29 -2.32 -5.37
CA SER A 20 -3.14 -1.57 -5.88
C SER A 20 -1.89 -1.74 -5.00
N CYS A 21 -2.07 -1.96 -3.69
CA CYS A 21 -1.00 -2.30 -2.76
C CYS A 21 -0.17 -3.51 -3.22
N ALA A 22 -0.81 -4.57 -3.75
CA ALA A 22 -0.13 -5.76 -4.26
C ALA A 22 0.79 -5.42 -5.45
N ASN A 23 0.39 -4.48 -6.31
CA ASN A 23 1.21 -4.03 -7.44
C ASN A 23 2.47 -3.32 -6.96
N TRP A 24 2.34 -2.39 -6.00
CA TRP A 24 3.49 -1.69 -5.43
C TRP A 24 4.41 -2.65 -4.67
N TYR A 25 3.83 -3.60 -3.94
CA TYR A 25 4.57 -4.67 -3.26
C TYR A 25 5.38 -5.50 -4.26
N ALA A 26 4.78 -5.93 -5.36
CA ALA A 26 5.45 -6.76 -6.36
C ALA A 26 6.53 -6.00 -7.15
N ARG A 27 6.34 -4.69 -7.37
CA ARG A 27 7.22 -3.88 -8.24
C ARG A 27 8.39 -3.23 -7.49
N ASP A 28 8.13 -2.71 -6.29
CA ASP A 28 9.06 -1.82 -5.61
C ASP A 28 9.84 -2.50 -4.49
N LEU A 29 9.32 -3.59 -3.92
CA LEU A 29 10.02 -4.33 -2.87
C LEU A 29 11.06 -5.29 -3.47
N LYS A 30 12.34 -5.01 -3.23
CA LYS A 30 13.44 -5.92 -3.58
C LYS A 30 13.56 -7.02 -2.53
N VAL A 31 12.95 -8.16 -2.80
CA VAL A 31 12.99 -9.34 -1.92
C VAL A 31 14.43 -9.84 -1.78
N GLN A 32 14.87 -10.02 -0.54
CA GLN A 32 16.22 -10.48 -0.19
C GLN A 32 16.19 -11.93 0.28
N ARG A 33 17.35 -12.60 0.24
CA ARG A 33 17.49 -13.95 0.80
C ARG A 33 17.23 -13.91 2.31
N GLY A 34 16.32 -14.77 2.78
CA GLY A 34 15.91 -14.84 4.19
C GLY A 34 14.59 -14.13 4.47
N MET A 35 14.16 -13.25 3.57
CA MET A 35 12.88 -12.55 3.69
C MET A 35 11.74 -13.51 3.32
N MET A 36 10.67 -13.48 4.09
CA MET A 36 9.44 -14.22 3.78
C MET A 36 8.37 -13.24 3.35
N CYS A 37 7.68 -13.53 2.26
CA CYS A 37 6.61 -12.67 1.78
C CYS A 37 5.34 -13.46 1.48
N SER A 38 4.17 -12.89 1.81
CA SER A 38 2.88 -13.54 1.61
C SER A 38 1.79 -12.53 1.22
N LEU A 39 0.88 -12.96 0.36
CA LEU A 39 -0.36 -12.25 0.03
C LEU A 39 -1.42 -13.27 -0.41
N SER A 40 -2.69 -12.86 -0.45
CA SER A 40 -3.76 -13.71 -0.98
C SER A 40 -3.70 -13.75 -2.51
N GLY A 41 -2.80 -14.55 -3.09
CA GLY A 41 -2.58 -14.54 -4.54
C GLY A 41 -3.70 -15.19 -5.35
N GLY A 42 -4.06 -16.43 -5.01
CA GLY A 42 -5.03 -17.20 -5.81
C GLY A 42 -6.48 -16.74 -5.67
N LEU A 43 -6.89 -16.38 -4.45
CA LEU A 43 -8.24 -15.86 -4.18
C LEU A 43 -8.34 -14.34 -4.35
N ALA A 44 -7.20 -13.61 -4.30
CA ALA A 44 -7.17 -12.15 -4.31
C ALA A 44 -8.03 -11.52 -3.20
N SER A 45 -8.04 -12.15 -2.01
CA SER A 45 -8.83 -11.64 -0.88
C SER A 45 -8.23 -10.34 -0.35
N MET A 46 -9.07 -9.31 -0.22
CA MET A 46 -8.79 -8.15 0.63
C MET A 46 -8.90 -8.54 2.11
N GLY A 47 -8.21 -7.80 2.98
CA GLY A 47 -8.24 -8.02 4.43
C GLY A 47 -7.34 -9.16 4.92
N ALA A 48 -6.41 -9.64 4.08
CA ALA A 48 -5.53 -10.76 4.41
C ALA A 48 -4.24 -10.32 5.10
N ALA A 49 -3.74 -9.12 4.79
CA ALA A 49 -2.40 -8.69 5.19
C ALA A 49 -2.20 -8.64 6.71
N VAL A 50 -3.11 -8.00 7.44
CA VAL A 50 -3.00 -7.85 8.91
C VAL A 50 -3.16 -9.19 9.63
N PRO A 51 -4.18 -10.04 9.33
CA PRO A 51 -4.26 -11.37 9.91
C PRO A 51 -3.00 -12.23 9.64
N TYR A 52 -2.45 -12.17 8.41
CA TYR A 52 -1.21 -12.90 8.09
C TYR A 52 -0.02 -12.36 8.89
N ALA A 53 0.07 -11.04 9.07
CA ALA A 53 1.14 -10.41 9.85
C ALA A 53 1.04 -10.76 11.35
N ILE A 54 -0.17 -10.82 11.90
CA ILE A 54 -0.41 -11.26 13.28
C ILE A 54 0.02 -12.72 13.43
N ALA A 55 -0.42 -13.60 12.54
CA ALA A 55 -0.02 -15.01 12.54
C ALA A 55 1.50 -15.17 12.44
N ALA A 56 2.16 -14.37 11.58
CA ALA A 56 3.61 -14.33 11.45
C ALA A 56 4.30 -13.95 12.77
N LYS A 57 3.77 -13.01 13.56
CA LYS A 57 4.33 -12.68 14.88
C LYS A 57 4.20 -13.79 15.90
N PHE A 58 3.12 -14.58 15.84
CA PHE A 58 3.00 -15.74 16.71
C PHE A 58 3.93 -16.88 16.30
N ALA A 59 4.13 -17.11 15.00
CA ALA A 59 5.01 -18.15 14.49
C ALA A 59 6.51 -17.77 14.62
N PHE A 60 6.85 -16.50 14.41
CA PHE A 60 8.21 -15.96 14.38
C PHE A 60 8.35 -14.71 15.26
N PRO A 61 8.20 -14.83 16.59
CA PRO A 61 8.13 -13.66 17.48
C PRO A 61 9.38 -12.78 17.49
N GLY A 62 10.54 -13.32 17.11
CA GLY A 62 11.80 -12.59 17.00
C GLY A 62 11.99 -11.80 15.70
N GLN A 63 11.23 -12.09 14.64
CA GLN A 63 11.39 -11.41 13.36
C GLN A 63 10.56 -10.11 13.28
N PRO A 64 11.05 -9.08 12.56
CA PRO A 64 10.25 -7.92 12.22
C PRO A 64 9.19 -8.30 11.19
N VAL A 65 7.96 -7.81 11.37
CA VAL A 65 6.84 -8.11 10.48
C VAL A 65 6.25 -6.80 9.96
N ILE A 66 6.03 -6.72 8.65
CA ILE A 66 5.47 -5.55 7.97
C ILE A 66 4.22 -5.96 7.20
N ALA A 67 3.09 -5.32 7.49
CA ALA A 67 1.85 -5.43 6.73
C ALA A 67 1.70 -4.22 5.81
N LEU A 68 1.44 -4.47 4.53
CA LEU A 68 1.23 -3.45 3.50
C LEU A 68 -0.24 -3.50 3.08
N VAL A 69 -0.97 -2.41 3.36
CA VAL A 69 -2.43 -2.42 3.37
C VAL A 69 -2.98 -1.21 2.62
N GLY A 70 -4.08 -1.37 1.88
CA GLY A 70 -4.88 -0.25 1.39
C GLY A 70 -5.96 0.14 2.40
N ASP A 71 -6.35 1.40 2.46
CA ASP A 71 -7.45 1.91 3.30
C ASP A 71 -8.78 1.14 3.16
N GLY A 72 -9.18 0.74 1.96
CA GLY A 72 -10.36 -0.11 1.75
C GLY A 72 -10.26 -1.43 2.54
N ALA A 73 -9.12 -2.12 2.44
CA ALA A 73 -8.86 -3.34 3.22
C ALA A 73 -8.72 -3.05 4.72
N MET A 74 -8.20 -1.87 5.11
CA MET A 74 -8.22 -1.41 6.50
C MET A 74 -9.64 -1.36 7.08
N GLN A 75 -10.60 -0.85 6.33
CA GLN A 75 -11.98 -0.69 6.78
C GLN A 75 -12.77 -2.01 6.78
N MET A 76 -12.35 -3.02 6.03
CA MET A 76 -13.04 -4.32 6.02
C MET A 76 -12.91 -5.07 7.36
N ASN A 77 -11.68 -5.28 7.83
CA ASN A 77 -11.41 -6.08 9.04
C ASN A 77 -10.09 -5.69 9.72
N ASN A 78 -9.10 -5.27 8.95
CA ASN A 78 -7.73 -5.04 9.44
C ASN A 78 -7.66 -3.97 10.56
N MET A 79 -8.53 -2.95 10.55
CA MET A 79 -8.60 -1.96 11.63
C MET A 79 -9.03 -2.57 12.97
N ALA A 80 -10.01 -3.49 12.95
CA ALA A 80 -10.43 -4.20 14.17
C ALA A 80 -9.30 -5.09 14.72
N GLU A 81 -8.50 -5.69 13.83
CA GLU A 81 -7.37 -6.53 14.21
C GLU A 81 -6.19 -5.76 14.83
N LEU A 82 -6.15 -4.43 14.74
CA LEU A 82 -5.21 -3.64 15.54
C LEU A 82 -5.47 -3.79 17.05
N ILE A 83 -6.70 -4.09 17.46
CA ILE A 83 -7.04 -4.43 18.86
C ILE A 83 -6.37 -5.75 19.26
N THR A 84 -6.34 -6.73 18.35
CA THR A 84 -5.60 -7.99 18.53
C THR A 84 -4.11 -7.70 18.71
N VAL A 85 -3.51 -6.88 17.86
CA VAL A 85 -2.10 -6.47 18.01
C VAL A 85 -1.87 -5.81 19.36
N SER A 86 -2.69 -4.82 19.74
CA SER A 86 -2.60 -4.13 21.04
C SER A 86 -2.66 -5.09 22.24
N LYS A 87 -3.53 -6.10 22.17
CA LYS A 87 -3.68 -7.12 23.23
C LYS A 87 -2.44 -8.01 23.40
N TYR A 88 -1.80 -8.43 22.31
CA TYR A 88 -0.82 -9.51 22.34
C TYR A 88 0.64 -9.07 22.19
N TRP A 89 0.93 -7.86 21.68
CA TRP A 89 2.28 -7.53 21.23
C TRP A 89 3.37 -7.62 22.30
N LYS A 90 3.02 -7.40 23.57
CA LYS A 90 3.94 -7.50 24.71
C LYS A 90 4.46 -8.92 24.96
N GLN A 91 3.87 -9.93 24.33
CA GLN A 91 4.29 -11.32 24.40
C GLN A 91 5.36 -11.66 23.35
N TRP A 92 5.56 -10.80 22.34
CA TRP A 92 6.55 -11.02 21.29
C TRP A 92 7.94 -10.56 21.75
N SER A 93 8.97 -11.37 21.49
CA SER A 93 10.35 -11.03 21.86
C SER A 93 10.91 -9.84 21.07
N ASN A 94 10.40 -9.61 19.86
CA ASN A 94 10.65 -8.41 19.08
C ASN A 94 9.30 -7.70 18.83
N PRO A 95 9.12 -6.43 19.27
CA PRO A 95 7.83 -5.74 19.16
C PRO A 95 7.54 -5.18 17.76
N ARG A 96 8.50 -5.26 16.83
CA ARG A 96 8.39 -4.70 15.48
C ARG A 96 7.35 -5.44 14.64
N TRP A 97 6.12 -4.97 14.76
CA TRP A 97 5.00 -5.23 13.88
C TRP A 97 4.55 -3.88 13.31
N ILE A 98 4.72 -3.68 12.01
CA ILE A 98 4.52 -2.38 11.37
C ILE A 98 3.45 -2.54 10.30
N CYS A 99 2.36 -1.78 10.38
CA CYS A 99 1.32 -1.73 9.35
C CYS A 99 1.41 -0.42 8.60
N MET A 100 1.73 -0.46 7.31
CA MET A 100 1.62 0.72 6.46
C MET A 100 0.28 0.69 5.73
N VAL A 101 -0.50 1.75 5.91
CA VAL A 101 -1.77 1.98 5.23
C VAL A 101 -1.57 3.00 4.13
N LEU A 102 -1.80 2.61 2.88
CA LEU A 102 -1.91 3.51 1.74
C LEU A 102 -3.35 4.04 1.70
N ASN A 103 -3.55 5.26 2.22
CA ASN A 103 -4.84 5.94 2.30
C ASN A 103 -5.02 6.85 1.08
N ASN A 104 -5.69 6.36 0.05
CA ASN A 104 -6.00 7.09 -1.18
C ASN A 104 -7.50 7.40 -1.35
N GLN A 105 -8.34 6.99 -0.39
CA GLN A 105 -9.79 7.19 -0.38
C GLN A 105 -10.49 6.56 -1.59
N ASP A 106 -9.91 5.48 -2.13
CA ASP A 106 -10.36 4.87 -3.37
C ASP A 106 -10.10 3.35 -3.41
N LEU A 107 -11.08 2.57 -3.89
CA LEU A 107 -10.87 1.15 -4.22
C LEU A 107 -10.09 1.01 -5.53
N ASN A 108 -8.85 1.47 -5.47
CA ASN A 108 -8.12 1.98 -6.62
C ASN A 108 -7.83 0.99 -7.74
N GLN A 109 -7.68 -0.29 -7.41
CA GLN A 109 -7.54 -1.32 -8.43
C GLN A 109 -8.77 -1.39 -9.34
N VAL A 110 -9.97 -1.34 -8.74
CA VAL A 110 -11.24 -1.44 -9.48
C VAL A 110 -11.49 -0.16 -10.27
N THR A 111 -11.28 1.02 -9.67
CA THR A 111 -11.35 2.30 -10.39
C THR A 111 -10.49 2.29 -11.67
N TRP A 112 -9.25 1.79 -11.58
CA TRP A 112 -8.37 1.72 -12.73
C TRP A 112 -8.74 0.64 -13.76
N GLU A 113 -9.26 -0.51 -13.31
CA GLU A 113 -9.80 -1.53 -14.21
C GLU A 113 -11.02 -1.01 -15.00
N GLN A 114 -11.96 -0.35 -14.33
CA GLN A 114 -13.11 0.31 -14.99
C GLN A 114 -12.64 1.34 -16.03
N ARG A 115 -11.68 2.20 -15.65
CA ARG A 115 -11.14 3.24 -16.54
C ARG A 115 -10.43 2.66 -17.76
N VAL A 116 -9.57 1.65 -17.56
CA VAL A 116 -8.61 1.17 -18.58
C VAL A 116 -9.16 0.00 -19.40
N MET A 117 -9.95 -0.89 -18.80
CA MET A 117 -10.47 -2.09 -19.46
C MET A 117 -11.89 -1.88 -20.02
N GLU A 118 -12.75 -1.19 -19.27
CA GLU A 118 -14.16 -1.01 -19.63
C GLU A 118 -14.40 0.34 -20.33
N GLY A 119 -13.51 1.32 -20.11
CA GLY A 119 -13.67 2.67 -20.65
C GLY A 119 -14.82 3.43 -19.98
N ASP A 120 -15.08 3.10 -18.72
CA ASP A 120 -16.11 3.67 -17.87
C ASP A 120 -15.52 4.54 -16.77
N PRO A 121 -16.20 5.63 -16.37
CA PRO A 121 -15.75 6.49 -15.30
C PRO A 121 -15.84 5.79 -13.94
N LYS A 122 -15.13 6.33 -12.95
CA LYS A 122 -15.22 5.90 -11.54
C LYS A 122 -16.67 5.84 -11.06
N PHE A 123 -17.06 4.71 -10.45
CA PHE A 123 -18.37 4.57 -9.81
C PHE A 123 -18.34 5.08 -8.35
N GLU A 124 -18.61 6.37 -8.15
CA GLU A 124 -18.46 7.05 -6.85
C GLU A 124 -19.16 6.33 -5.68
N ALA A 125 -20.36 5.78 -5.90
CA ALA A 125 -21.16 5.15 -4.85
C ALA A 125 -20.50 3.93 -4.17
N SER A 126 -19.50 3.30 -4.80
CA SER A 126 -18.73 2.21 -4.17
C SER A 126 -17.24 2.50 -4.04
N GLN A 127 -16.70 3.38 -4.88
CA GLN A 127 -15.26 3.66 -4.94
C GLN A 127 -14.85 4.81 -4.02
N ASP A 128 -15.76 5.66 -3.56
CA ASP A 128 -15.47 6.70 -2.57
C ASP A 128 -15.35 6.11 -1.16
N ILE A 129 -14.12 6.06 -0.64
CA ILE A 129 -13.82 5.48 0.68
C ILE A 129 -13.58 6.61 1.68
N PRO A 130 -14.32 6.66 2.82
CA PRO A 130 -14.18 7.75 3.77
C PRO A 130 -12.79 7.74 4.40
N SER A 131 -12.16 8.92 4.50
CA SER A 131 -10.86 9.04 5.17
C SER A 131 -10.98 8.75 6.67
N VAL A 132 -10.18 7.82 7.16
CA VAL A 132 -10.05 7.49 8.60
C VAL A 132 -8.61 7.75 9.03
N ALA A 133 -8.43 8.41 10.17
CA ALA A 133 -7.10 8.65 10.75
C ALA A 133 -6.60 7.39 11.48
N TYR A 134 -6.16 6.38 10.73
CA TYR A 134 -5.66 5.09 11.25
C TYR A 134 -4.49 5.25 12.22
N HIS A 135 -3.60 6.23 12.00
CA HIS A 135 -2.51 6.55 12.93
C HIS A 135 -3.03 6.95 14.31
N LYS A 136 -4.09 7.78 14.37
CA LYS A 136 -4.72 8.19 15.63
C LYS A 136 -5.46 7.05 16.30
N PHE A 137 -6.08 6.18 15.52
CA PHE A 137 -6.70 4.97 16.07
C PHE A 137 -5.65 4.07 16.72
N ALA A 138 -4.47 3.91 16.10
CA ALA A 138 -3.35 3.17 16.68
C ALA A 138 -2.89 3.79 18.01
N GLU A 139 -2.72 5.11 18.07
CA GLU A 139 -2.39 5.83 19.31
C GLU A 139 -3.42 5.60 20.42
N LEU A 140 -4.71 5.68 20.08
CA LEU A 140 -5.82 5.51 21.03
C LEU A 140 -5.78 4.14 21.73
N ILE A 141 -5.33 3.10 21.03
CA ILE A 141 -5.23 1.73 21.57
C ILE A 141 -3.81 1.38 22.07
N GLY A 142 -2.92 2.38 22.21
CA GLY A 142 -1.60 2.22 22.82
C GLY A 142 -0.50 1.72 21.87
N LEU A 143 -0.76 1.72 20.56
CA LEU A 143 0.26 1.50 19.53
C LEU A 143 0.88 2.84 19.12
N LYS A 144 1.94 2.80 18.30
CA LYS A 144 2.52 4.01 17.72
C LYS A 144 1.80 4.35 16.42
N GLY A 145 1.34 5.59 16.27
CA GLY A 145 0.81 6.12 15.01
C GLY A 145 1.84 7.03 14.34
N LEU A 146 1.98 6.93 13.02
CA LEU A 146 2.74 7.85 12.19
C LEU A 146 1.86 8.27 11.01
N TYR A 147 1.85 9.56 10.67
CA TYR A 147 1.15 10.09 9.50
C TYR A 147 2.14 10.74 8.54
N VAL A 148 2.03 10.40 7.26
CA VAL A 148 2.90 10.89 6.19
C VAL A 148 2.04 11.44 5.06
N ASP A 149 2.09 12.74 4.86
CA ASP A 149 1.45 13.46 3.75
C ASP A 149 2.44 14.07 2.74
N ASP A 150 3.73 13.82 2.96
CA ASP A 150 4.83 14.30 2.15
C ASP A 150 5.76 13.13 1.83
N ALA A 151 5.98 12.88 0.54
CA ALA A 151 6.81 11.78 0.06
C ALA A 151 8.26 11.87 0.57
N GLU A 152 8.81 13.08 0.77
CA GLU A 152 10.18 13.27 1.28
C GLU A 152 10.34 12.77 2.72
N ARG A 153 9.24 12.69 3.47
CA ARG A 153 9.23 12.20 4.87
C ARG A 153 9.08 10.69 4.98
N MET A 154 8.79 9.99 3.89
CA MET A 154 8.56 8.55 3.92
C MET A 154 9.80 7.78 4.39
N GLY A 155 11.01 8.20 4.00
CA GLY A 155 12.24 7.59 4.48
C GLY A 155 12.38 7.69 6.00
N ALA A 156 12.21 8.89 6.55
CA ALA A 156 12.30 9.14 7.99
C ALA A 156 11.22 8.38 8.79
N ALA A 157 9.99 8.30 8.26
CA ALA A 157 8.92 7.53 8.89
C ALA A 157 9.24 6.02 8.96
N TRP A 158 9.88 5.47 7.93
CA TRP A 158 10.37 4.08 7.97
C TRP A 158 11.49 3.90 8.98
N ASP A 159 12.47 4.81 9.00
CA ASP A 159 13.57 4.76 9.96
C ASP A 159 13.04 4.78 11.40
N GLU A 160 12.05 5.64 11.68
CA GLU A 160 11.37 5.72 12.97
C GLU A 160 10.57 4.47 13.31
N ALA A 161 9.84 3.89 12.36
CA ALA A 161 9.04 2.70 12.58
C ALA A 161 9.89 1.45 12.82
N LEU A 162 11.01 1.32 12.11
CA LEU A 162 11.89 0.14 12.16
C LEU A 162 12.72 0.04 13.46
N VAL A 163 12.84 1.14 14.20
CA VAL A 163 13.50 1.19 15.52
C VAL A 163 12.52 1.36 16.69
N ALA A 164 11.22 1.36 16.42
CA ALA A 164 10.20 1.57 17.45
C ALA A 164 10.19 0.45 18.51
N ASP A 165 9.84 0.83 19.74
CA ASP A 165 9.76 -0.05 20.92
C ASP A 165 8.41 -0.79 21.04
N ARG A 166 7.49 -0.54 20.10
CA ARG A 166 6.12 -1.07 20.07
C ARG A 166 5.61 -1.16 18.63
N PRO A 167 4.50 -1.87 18.36
CA PRO A 167 3.91 -1.92 17.03
C PRO A 167 3.53 -0.54 16.50
N VAL A 168 3.65 -0.36 15.18
CA VAL A 168 3.50 0.92 14.51
C VAL A 168 2.44 0.82 13.40
N VAL A 169 1.60 1.84 13.29
CA VAL A 169 0.75 2.07 12.11
C VAL A 169 1.26 3.33 11.42
N ILE A 170 1.73 3.19 10.18
CA ILE A 170 2.11 4.30 9.31
C ILE A 170 0.95 4.54 8.35
N GLU A 171 0.21 5.61 8.54
CA GLU A 171 -0.77 6.08 7.57
C GLU A 171 -0.09 7.01 6.56
N VAL A 172 -0.17 6.65 5.28
CA VAL A 172 0.38 7.42 4.19
C VAL A 172 -0.77 7.96 3.36
N LYS A 173 -0.88 9.28 3.25
CA LYS A 173 -1.77 9.92 2.28
C LYS A 173 -1.23 9.63 0.88
N ALA A 174 -1.94 8.79 0.13
CA ALA A 174 -1.58 8.39 -1.21
C ALA A 174 -2.47 9.08 -2.24
N ASP A 175 -1.95 9.29 -3.44
CA ASP A 175 -2.71 9.88 -4.54
C ASP A 175 -3.56 8.80 -5.24
N PRO A 176 -4.90 8.93 -5.30
CA PRO A 176 -5.76 7.98 -6.00
C PRO A 176 -5.53 7.95 -7.52
N ASN A 177 -4.92 8.98 -8.08
CA ASN A 177 -4.73 9.11 -9.53
C ASN A 177 -3.40 8.53 -10.03
N VAL A 178 -2.68 7.79 -9.19
CA VAL A 178 -1.48 7.04 -9.62
C VAL A 178 -1.91 5.69 -10.18
N PRO A 179 -1.75 5.44 -11.49
CA PRO A 179 -2.20 4.20 -12.07
C PRO A 179 -1.29 3.01 -11.71
N PRO A 180 -1.86 1.86 -11.32
CA PRO A 180 -1.13 0.60 -11.26
C PRO A 180 -0.95 0.06 -12.69
N LEU A 181 -0.16 0.76 -13.51
CA LEU A 181 0.01 0.36 -14.92
C LEU A 181 0.71 -1.00 -15.02
N PRO A 182 0.21 -1.91 -15.87
CA PRO A 182 0.93 -3.13 -16.19
C PRO A 182 2.24 -2.80 -16.93
N PRO A 183 3.27 -3.65 -16.84
CA PRO A 183 4.55 -3.44 -17.52
C PRO A 183 4.44 -3.41 -19.06
N HIS A 184 3.34 -3.93 -19.61
CA HIS A 184 3.02 -3.89 -21.03
C HIS A 184 1.60 -3.35 -21.21
N ILE A 185 1.49 -2.12 -21.71
CA ILE A 185 0.20 -1.53 -22.11
C ILE A 185 -0.06 -1.93 -23.56
N THR A 186 -1.17 -2.61 -23.81
CA THR A 186 -1.61 -2.92 -25.18
C THR A 186 -2.20 -1.69 -25.86
N MET A 187 -2.16 -1.63 -27.19
CA MET A 187 -2.72 -0.51 -27.95
C MET A 187 -4.25 -0.37 -27.77
N ALA A 188 -4.94 -1.47 -27.42
CA ALA A 188 -6.35 -1.48 -27.07
C ALA A 188 -6.61 -0.77 -25.73
N GLN A 189 -5.81 -1.05 -24.69
CA GLN A 189 -5.90 -0.39 -23.38
C GLN A 189 -5.59 1.11 -23.46
N ALA A 190 -4.63 1.50 -24.30
CA ALA A 190 -4.33 2.92 -24.55
C ALA A 190 -5.52 3.66 -25.18
N LYS A 191 -6.22 3.02 -26.14
CA LYS A 191 -7.40 3.59 -26.80
C LYS A 191 -8.61 3.66 -25.86
N ALA A 192 -8.80 2.65 -25.01
CA ALA A 192 -9.86 2.64 -24.01
C ALA A 192 -9.67 3.80 -23.02
N PHE A 193 -8.47 3.95 -22.46
CA PHE A 193 -8.12 5.06 -21.56
C PHE A 193 -8.34 6.45 -22.18
N ALA A 194 -7.95 6.64 -23.45
CA ALA A 194 -8.21 7.89 -24.16
C ALA A 194 -9.72 8.18 -24.32
N THR A 195 -10.54 7.14 -24.46
CA THR A 195 -11.99 7.27 -24.60
C THR A 195 -12.63 7.69 -23.26
N THR A 196 -12.15 7.17 -22.14
CA THR A 196 -12.60 7.56 -20.78
C THR A 196 -12.32 9.03 -20.51
N LEU A 197 -11.14 9.52 -20.90
CA LEU A 197 -10.80 10.94 -20.85
C LEU A 197 -11.68 11.82 -21.75
N MET A 198 -12.33 11.27 -22.78
CA MET A 198 -13.28 12.04 -23.59
C MET A 198 -14.71 12.03 -23.03
N LYS A 199 -15.08 11.02 -22.22
CA LYS A 199 -16.44 10.84 -21.68
C LYS A 199 -16.77 11.66 -20.44
N GLY A 200 -15.82 12.40 -19.85
CA GLY A 200 -16.06 13.24 -18.66
C GLY A 200 -15.72 12.56 -17.33
N ASP A 201 -14.52 11.98 -17.20
CA ASP A 201 -14.06 11.47 -15.90
C ASP A 201 -13.90 12.64 -14.90
N PRO A 202 -14.45 12.52 -13.68
CA PRO A 202 -14.39 13.60 -12.69
C PRO A 202 -12.94 14.03 -12.36
N ASP A 203 -11.94 13.16 -12.53
CA ASP A 203 -10.54 13.44 -12.20
C ASP A 203 -9.64 13.73 -13.43
N GLN A 204 -10.24 14.05 -14.59
CA GLN A 204 -9.56 14.16 -15.89
C GLN A 204 -8.21 14.91 -15.90
N GLY A 205 -8.11 16.05 -15.21
CA GLY A 205 -6.91 16.90 -15.23
C GLY A 205 -5.70 16.29 -14.51
N HIS A 206 -5.92 15.63 -13.37
CA HIS A 206 -4.86 15.02 -12.56
C HIS A 206 -4.38 13.71 -13.18
N VAL A 207 -5.31 12.87 -13.65
CA VAL A 207 -5.02 11.59 -14.28
C VAL A 207 -4.11 11.73 -15.51
N LEU A 208 -4.34 12.75 -16.35
CA LEU A 208 -3.52 13.05 -17.53
C LEU A 208 -2.06 13.39 -17.18
N LEU A 209 -1.88 14.19 -16.13
CA LEU A 209 -0.58 14.72 -15.72
C LEU A 209 0.30 13.62 -15.11
N ASP A 210 -0.27 12.76 -14.28
CA ASP A 210 0.47 11.73 -13.57
C ASP A 210 0.72 10.48 -14.41
N THR A 211 -0.21 10.13 -15.31
CA THR A 211 0.05 9.11 -16.35
C THR A 211 1.22 9.53 -17.25
N ALA A 212 1.26 10.81 -17.66
CA ALA A 212 2.36 11.33 -18.47
C ALA A 212 3.71 11.27 -17.73
N LYS A 213 3.76 11.65 -16.44
CA LYS A 213 4.98 11.56 -15.63
C LYS A 213 5.50 10.12 -15.50
N GLN A 214 4.60 9.15 -15.30
CA GLN A 214 4.99 7.75 -15.08
C GLN A 214 5.43 7.05 -16.37
N VAL A 215 4.82 7.39 -17.51
CA VAL A 215 5.30 6.93 -18.83
C VAL A 215 6.64 7.58 -19.16
N LEU A 216 6.83 8.87 -18.87
CA LEU A 216 8.08 9.57 -19.12
C LEU A 216 9.23 8.98 -18.29
N SER A 217 8.97 8.63 -17.02
CA SER A 217 9.97 7.96 -16.15
C SER A 217 10.26 6.52 -16.55
N ALA A 218 9.32 5.83 -17.20
CA ALA A 218 9.54 4.48 -17.75
C ALA A 218 10.29 4.48 -19.10
N VAL A 219 10.18 5.56 -19.89
CA VAL A 219 10.76 5.66 -21.24
C VAL A 219 12.14 6.34 -21.24
N LEU A 220 12.43 7.22 -20.28
CA LEU A 220 13.75 7.82 -20.14
C LEU A 220 14.72 6.80 -19.51
N PRO A 221 15.76 6.33 -20.23
CA PRO A 221 16.81 5.54 -19.62
C PRO A 221 17.50 6.40 -18.57
N GLY A 222 17.57 5.90 -17.34
CA GLY A 222 18.37 6.53 -16.29
C GLY A 222 19.81 6.72 -16.77
N HIS A 223 20.21 7.97 -16.96
CA HIS A 223 21.60 8.41 -17.03
C HIS A 223 21.77 9.47 -15.92
N LYS A 224 22.32 9.05 -14.77
CA LYS A 224 23.67 9.38 -14.24
C LYS A 224 23.75 10.82 -13.66
N ASP A 225 24.38 11.12 -12.52
CA ASP A 225 25.33 10.45 -11.63
C ASP A 225 25.41 11.25 -10.31
N ARG A 226 25.96 10.58 -9.27
CA ARG A 226 26.47 11.03 -7.95
C ARG A 226 25.56 10.83 -6.75
#